data_AF-A0A6B1D6N5-F1
#
_entry.id   AF-A0A6B1D6N5-F1
#
_cell.length_a   1.000
_cell.length_b   1.000
_cell.length_c   1.000
_cell.angle_alpha   90.00
_cell.angle_beta   90.00
_cell.angle_gamma   90.00
#
_symmetry.space_group_name_H-M   'P 1'
#
loop_
_entity.id
_entity.type
_entity.pdbx_description
1 polymer ?
#
loop_
_entity_poly.entity_id
_entity_poly.type
_entity_poly.pdbx_seq_one_letter_code
_entity_poly.pdbx_strand_id
1 'polypeptide(L)'
;MPFTVDGVVPWGRTMEEYCGMFDLGERDLRGRILGCGDGPASFNAEMTAQGYSVVSVDPLYAFGAEVIEKRVEETYDVILEQLARNRDDFVWTCVPSLPALGQRRMWAMRTFLADFARGIREGRYLDASLPDLPFEDNSFDLALSSHFLFLYSKEFDLDFHVRALEEMLRVAPEARAFPLLQVGGAPSPHVEGVIDTFTAQDIQARIEEVPYEFQRGGRRMLRLRRLIAAQTDG
;
A
#
# COMPACT_ATOMS: atom_id res chain seq x y z
N MET A 1 7.62 -19.95 7.14
CA MET A 1 8.85 -19.84 6.32
C MET A 1 9.29 -18.37 6.40
N PRO A 2 10.58 -18.06 6.55
CA PRO A 2 11.01 -16.66 6.46
C PRO A 2 10.63 -16.13 5.07
N PHE A 3 10.09 -14.93 5.00
CA PHE A 3 9.69 -14.26 3.75
C PHE A 3 10.84 -14.33 2.73
N THR A 4 10.74 -15.22 1.76
CA THR A 4 11.61 -15.20 0.58
C THR A 4 11.03 -14.18 -0.37
N VAL A 5 11.80 -13.12 -0.62
CA VAL A 5 11.43 -12.00 -1.49
C VAL A 5 11.36 -12.44 -2.98
N ASP A 6 11.51 -13.73 -3.28
CA ASP A 6 11.30 -14.36 -4.58
C ASP A 6 9.79 -14.44 -4.89
N GLY A 7 9.19 -13.30 -5.22
CA GLY A 7 7.78 -13.23 -5.60
C GLY A 7 7.17 -11.83 -5.47
N VAL A 8 7.69 -11.02 -4.55
CA VAL A 8 7.27 -9.62 -4.37
C VAL A 8 8.25 -8.72 -5.09
N VAL A 9 7.74 -8.00 -6.10
CA VAL A 9 8.54 -7.08 -6.90
C VAL A 9 8.61 -5.73 -6.18
N PRO A 10 9.80 -5.29 -5.70
CA PRO A 10 9.94 -4.01 -5.00
C PRO A 10 9.80 -2.88 -6.02
N TRP A 11 8.58 -2.35 -6.16
CA TRP A 11 8.28 -1.33 -7.15
C TRP A 11 7.59 -0.12 -6.52
N GLY A 12 8.37 0.96 -6.36
CA GLY A 12 7.95 2.16 -5.66
C GLY A 12 6.84 2.92 -6.36
N ARG A 13 5.95 3.53 -5.57
CA ARG A 13 4.90 4.44 -6.01
C ARG A 13 5.11 5.82 -5.41
N THR A 14 4.68 6.85 -6.15
CA THR A 14 4.81 8.24 -5.71
C THR A 14 3.69 8.66 -4.78
N MET A 15 3.86 9.79 -4.10
CA MET A 15 2.79 10.41 -3.32
C MET A 15 1.56 10.73 -4.16
N GLU A 16 1.74 11.23 -5.39
CA GLU A 16 0.64 11.47 -6.33
C GLU A 16 -0.17 10.19 -6.57
N GLU A 17 0.52 9.06 -6.75
CA GLU A 17 -0.16 7.77 -6.92
C GLU A 17 -0.87 7.33 -5.64
N TYR A 18 -0.29 7.50 -4.45
CA TYR A 18 -0.97 7.22 -3.18
C TYR A 18 -2.22 8.06 -3.02
N CYS A 19 -2.16 9.36 -3.29
CA CYS A 19 -3.32 10.23 -3.28
C CYS A 19 -4.40 9.75 -4.24
N GLY A 20 -4.01 9.32 -5.45
CA GLY A 20 -4.95 8.79 -6.43
C GLY A 20 -5.55 7.43 -6.06
N MET A 21 -4.74 6.51 -5.52
CA MET A 21 -5.15 5.13 -5.16
C MET A 21 -6.10 5.09 -3.97
N PHE A 22 -5.98 6.05 -3.06
CA PHE A 22 -6.73 6.08 -1.81
C PHE A 22 -7.67 7.28 -1.68
N ASP A 23 -7.80 8.11 -2.73
CA ASP A 23 -8.56 9.36 -2.70
C ASP A 23 -8.21 10.24 -1.48
N LEU A 24 -6.90 10.45 -1.26
CA LEU A 24 -6.42 11.19 -0.09
C LEU A 24 -6.71 12.67 -0.25
N GLY A 25 -7.53 13.22 0.65
CA GLY A 25 -7.79 14.65 0.75
C GLY A 25 -6.84 15.37 1.71
N GLU A 26 -6.87 16.70 1.71
CA GLU A 26 -6.03 17.52 2.60
C GLU A 26 -6.22 17.20 4.10
N ARG A 27 -7.43 16.78 4.49
CA ARG A 27 -7.70 16.32 5.86
C ARG A 27 -6.94 15.04 6.19
N ASP A 28 -6.87 14.10 5.26
CA ASP A 28 -6.16 12.83 5.45
C ASP A 28 -4.66 13.10 5.57
N LEU A 29 -4.10 13.93 4.69
CA LEU A 29 -2.67 14.25 4.66
C LEU A 29 -2.16 14.93 5.94
N ARG A 30 -3.01 15.70 6.62
CA ARG A 30 -2.69 16.34 7.92
C ARG A 30 -2.65 15.36 9.10
N GLY A 31 -3.23 14.17 8.95
CA GLY A 31 -3.20 13.14 9.97
C GLY A 31 -1.86 12.40 10.03
N ARG A 32 -1.75 11.50 11.01
CA ARG A 32 -0.66 10.52 11.08
C ARG A 32 -1.04 9.31 10.24
N ILE A 33 -0.30 9.07 9.16
CA ILE A 33 -0.57 7.98 8.23
C ILE A 33 0.41 6.82 8.47
N LEU A 34 -0.10 5.60 8.46
CA LEU A 34 0.69 4.38 8.37
C LEU A 34 0.55 3.79 6.95
N GLY A 35 1.67 3.52 6.28
CA GLY A 35 1.72 2.73 5.06
C GLY A 35 2.24 1.31 5.33
N CYS A 36 1.48 0.30 4.94
CA CYS A 36 1.77 -1.11 5.14
C CYS A 36 2.15 -1.78 3.81
N GLY A 37 3.33 -2.39 3.76
CA GLY A 37 3.84 -3.01 2.53
C GLY A 37 4.20 -1.97 1.46
N ASP A 38 4.76 -0.84 1.89
CA ASP A 38 5.06 0.29 1.01
C ASP A 38 6.23 0.02 0.04
N GLY A 39 7.08 -0.97 0.34
CA GLY A 39 8.29 -1.25 -0.42
C GLY A 39 9.15 0.00 -0.61
N PRO A 40 9.82 0.17 -1.77
CA PRO A 40 10.65 1.34 -2.04
C PRO A 40 9.84 2.53 -2.61
N ALA A 41 8.66 2.81 -2.05
CA ALA A 41 7.83 3.94 -2.45
C ALA A 41 8.41 5.29 -1.98
N SER A 42 8.29 6.32 -2.82
CA SER A 42 8.68 7.69 -2.44
C SER A 42 7.62 8.40 -1.61
N PHE A 43 6.42 7.83 -1.45
CA PHE A 43 5.32 8.43 -0.68
C PHE A 43 5.77 8.98 0.67
N ASN A 44 6.52 8.18 1.45
CA ASN A 44 7.01 8.60 2.77
C ASN A 44 7.96 9.81 2.70
N ALA A 45 8.95 9.72 1.82
CA ALA A 45 9.93 10.77 1.61
C ALA A 45 9.29 12.08 1.10
N GLU A 46 8.35 11.98 0.15
CA GLU A 46 7.62 13.11 -0.42
C GLU A 46 6.71 13.79 0.61
N MET A 47 5.95 13.00 1.39
CA MET A 47 5.10 13.49 2.48
C MET A 47 5.92 14.20 3.56
N THR A 48 7.03 13.60 3.97
CA THR A 48 7.95 14.17 4.96
C THR A 48 8.54 15.49 4.48
N ALA A 49 8.94 15.57 3.21
CA ALA A 49 9.45 16.80 2.61
C ALA A 49 8.43 17.95 2.59
N GLN A 50 7.13 17.63 2.62
CA GLN A 50 6.03 18.59 2.72
C GLN A 50 5.58 18.87 4.17
N GLY A 51 6.22 18.26 5.16
CA GLY A 51 5.91 18.45 6.58
C GLY A 51 4.73 17.61 7.10
N TYR A 52 4.29 16.60 6.35
CA TYR A 52 3.28 15.64 6.80
C TYR A 52 3.89 14.50 7.61
N SER A 53 3.05 13.77 8.35
CA SER A 53 3.46 12.69 9.24
C SER A 53 3.12 11.32 8.65
N VAL A 54 4.13 10.56 8.28
CA VAL A 54 3.96 9.21 7.74
C VAL A 54 5.02 8.25 8.27
N VAL A 55 4.56 7.04 8.59
CA VAL A 55 5.41 5.90 8.92
C VAL A 55 5.11 4.80 7.90
N SER A 56 6.16 4.15 7.40
CA SER A 56 6.05 3.04 6.47
C SER A 56 6.62 1.78 7.11
N VAL A 57 5.91 0.67 6.96
CA VAL A 57 6.37 -0.65 7.40
C VAL A 57 6.49 -1.59 6.21
N ASP A 58 7.63 -2.27 6.11
CA ASP A 58 7.88 -3.29 5.10
C ASP A 58 9.06 -4.17 5.52
N PRO A 59 8.99 -5.51 5.35
CA PRO A 59 10.14 -6.41 5.54
C PRO A 59 11.38 -6.03 4.71
N LEU A 60 11.19 -5.32 3.60
CA LEU A 60 12.27 -4.77 2.79
C LEU A 60 13.21 -3.88 3.61
N TYR A 61 12.72 -3.23 4.67
CA TYR A 61 13.50 -2.28 5.46
C TYR A 61 14.50 -2.94 6.41
N ALA A 62 14.50 -4.28 6.51
CA ALA A 62 15.58 -5.05 7.12
C ALA A 62 16.90 -4.96 6.32
N PHE A 63 16.83 -4.60 5.03
CA PHE A 63 17.97 -4.56 4.12
C PHE A 63 18.56 -3.16 3.99
N GLY A 64 19.87 -3.09 3.72
CA GLY A 64 20.55 -1.83 3.43
C GLY A 64 20.18 -1.24 2.07
N ALA A 65 20.37 0.07 1.92
CA ALA A 65 20.01 0.82 0.71
C ALA A 65 20.63 0.22 -0.56
N GLU A 66 21.90 -0.20 -0.51
CA GLU A 66 22.59 -0.77 -1.68
C GLU A 66 21.97 -2.12 -2.11
N VAL A 67 21.50 -2.92 -1.15
CA VAL A 67 20.85 -4.20 -1.43
C VAL A 67 19.47 -3.97 -2.08
N ILE A 68 18.73 -2.99 -1.57
CA ILE A 68 17.43 -2.62 -2.14
C ILE A 68 17.62 -2.08 -3.55
N GLU A 69 18.56 -1.16 -3.76
CA GLU A 69 18.86 -0.56 -5.07
C GLU A 69 19.18 -1.64 -6.10
N LYS A 70 20.14 -2.51 -5.80
CA LYS A 70 20.53 -3.61 -6.69
C LYS A 70 19.34 -4.49 -7.09
N ARG A 71 18.46 -4.81 -6.12
CA ARG A 71 17.28 -5.65 -6.38
C ARG A 71 16.28 -4.97 -7.31
N VAL A 72 16.09 -3.66 -7.16
CA VAL A 72 15.20 -2.92 -8.06
C VAL A 72 15.80 -2.86 -9.47
N GLU A 73 17.11 -2.62 -9.59
CA GLU A 73 17.79 -2.64 -10.89
C GLU A 73 17.67 -4.00 -11.60
N GLU A 74 17.87 -5.10 -10.87
CA GLU A 74 17.76 -6.46 -11.41
C GLU A 74 16.34 -6.83 -11.84
N THR A 75 15.31 -6.24 -11.22
CA THR A 75 13.91 -6.53 -11.54
C THR A 75 13.31 -5.59 -12.58
N TYR A 76 13.91 -4.41 -12.78
CA TYR A 76 13.37 -3.33 -13.62
C TYR A 76 13.07 -3.77 -15.07
N ASP A 77 14.05 -4.34 -15.76
CA ASP A 77 13.90 -4.73 -17.17
C ASP A 77 12.87 -5.85 -17.33
N VAL A 78 12.88 -6.83 -16.42
CA VAL A 78 11.94 -7.96 -16.41
C VAL A 78 10.50 -7.46 -16.31
N ILE A 79 10.25 -6.49 -15.42
CA ILE A 79 8.92 -5.91 -15.23
C ILE A 79 8.48 -5.14 -16.48
N LEU A 80 9.33 -4.26 -17.02
CA LEU A 80 8.98 -3.48 -18.20
C LEU A 80 8.68 -4.38 -19.40
N GLU A 81 9.43 -5.46 -19.57
CA GLU A 81 9.13 -6.48 -20.57
C GLU A 81 7.78 -7.16 -20.34
N GLN A 82 7.45 -7.53 -19.11
CA GLN A 82 6.17 -8.14 -18.78
C GLN A 82 5.00 -7.19 -19.06
N LEU A 83 5.12 -5.92 -18.70
CA LEU A 83 4.10 -4.91 -19.03
C LEU A 83 3.97 -4.68 -20.53
N ALA A 84 5.09 -4.70 -21.26
CA ALA A 84 5.09 -4.56 -22.70
C ALA A 84 4.34 -5.71 -23.38
N ARG A 85 4.54 -6.95 -22.89
CA ARG A 85 3.82 -8.14 -23.36
C ARG A 85 2.33 -8.09 -23.02
N ASN A 86 1.98 -7.55 -21.86
CA ASN A 86 0.61 -7.51 -21.34
C ASN A 86 -0.02 -6.11 -21.45
N ARG A 87 0.35 -5.33 -22.48
CA ARG A 87 0.01 -3.90 -22.58
C ARG A 87 -1.49 -3.61 -22.49
N ASP A 88 -2.32 -4.53 -22.97
CA ASP A 88 -3.78 -4.39 -23.03
C ASP A 88 -4.44 -4.54 -21.65
N ASP A 89 -3.74 -5.12 -20.68
CA ASP A 89 -4.18 -5.22 -19.28
C ASP A 89 -4.03 -3.89 -18.52
N PHE A 90 -3.42 -2.88 -19.14
CA PHE A 90 -3.14 -1.58 -18.52
C PHE A 90 -3.87 -0.42 -19.21
N VAL A 91 -4.17 0.60 -18.42
CA VAL A 91 -4.74 1.88 -18.82
C VAL A 91 -3.64 2.94 -18.79
N TRP A 92 -3.41 3.58 -19.95
CA TRP A 92 -2.28 4.50 -20.19
C TRP A 92 -2.70 5.98 -20.11
N THR A 93 -3.72 6.29 -19.30
CA THR A 93 -4.22 7.66 -19.10
C THR A 93 -3.38 8.41 -18.06
N CYS A 94 -3.15 7.81 -16.89
CA CYS A 94 -2.33 8.37 -15.81
C CYS A 94 -0.81 8.20 -16.05
N VAL A 95 -0.45 7.29 -16.96
CA VAL A 95 0.93 7.00 -17.37
C VAL A 95 0.97 6.95 -18.90
N PRO A 96 1.59 7.93 -19.58
CA PRO A 96 1.42 8.10 -21.02
C PRO A 96 2.14 7.03 -21.86
N SER A 97 3.13 6.34 -21.28
CA SER A 97 3.91 5.31 -21.99
C SER A 97 4.71 4.42 -21.02
N LEU A 98 5.18 3.27 -21.53
CA LEU A 98 6.09 2.39 -20.79
C LEU A 98 7.39 3.10 -20.36
N PRO A 99 8.09 3.87 -21.23
CA PRO A 99 9.24 4.66 -20.78
C PRO A 99 8.90 5.67 -19.68
N ALA A 100 7.74 6.34 -19.77
CA ALA A 100 7.31 7.27 -18.72
C ALA A 100 7.02 6.56 -17.40
N LEU A 101 6.43 5.36 -17.45
CA LEU A 101 6.27 4.50 -16.27
C LEU A 101 7.62 4.17 -15.64
N GLY A 102 8.55 3.67 -16.45
CA GLY A 102 9.89 3.31 -16.00
C GLY A 102 10.61 4.49 -15.33
N GLN A 103 10.58 5.67 -15.96
CA GLN A 103 11.14 6.90 -15.40
C GLN A 103 10.49 7.28 -14.06
N ARG A 104 9.15 7.26 -13.98
CA ARG A 104 8.42 7.57 -12.74
C ARG A 104 8.81 6.62 -11.60
N ARG A 105 8.92 5.33 -11.91
CA ARG A 105 9.25 4.29 -10.94
C ARG A 105 10.69 4.40 -10.45
N MET A 106 11.64 4.65 -11.35
CA MET A 106 13.04 4.90 -10.97
C MET A 106 13.19 6.19 -10.18
N TRP A 107 12.40 7.22 -10.50
CA TRP A 107 12.36 8.44 -9.71
C TRP A 107 11.85 8.16 -8.29
N ALA A 108 10.75 7.44 -8.14
CA ALA A 108 10.21 7.07 -6.83
C ALA A 108 11.24 6.30 -6.00
N MET A 109 11.88 5.28 -6.61
CA MET A 109 12.93 4.51 -5.96
C MET A 109 14.11 5.38 -5.51
N ARG A 110 14.64 6.24 -6.38
CA ARG A 110 15.78 7.10 -6.05
C ARG A 110 15.44 8.09 -4.94
N THR A 111 14.24 8.66 -4.96
CA THR A 111 13.74 9.56 -3.91
C THR A 111 13.64 8.82 -2.57
N PHE A 112 13.12 7.58 -2.57
CA PHE A 112 13.11 6.71 -1.40
C PHE A 112 14.54 6.45 -0.89
N LEU A 113 15.45 5.96 -1.74
CA LEU A 113 16.82 5.60 -1.35
C LEU A 113 17.60 6.79 -0.77
N ALA A 114 17.40 7.99 -1.34
CA ALA A 114 18.03 9.21 -0.85
C ALA A 114 17.57 9.61 0.57
N ASP A 115 16.33 9.27 0.95
CA ASP A 115 15.76 9.56 2.26
C ASP A 115 15.92 8.39 3.25
N PHE A 116 16.01 7.16 2.76
CA PHE A 116 15.85 5.93 3.53
C PHE A 116 16.72 5.85 4.78
N ALA A 117 18.04 6.06 4.65
CA ALA A 117 18.96 5.99 5.79
C ALA A 117 18.64 7.02 6.88
N ARG A 118 18.16 8.21 6.50
CA ARG A 118 17.70 9.23 7.46
C ARG A 118 16.37 8.82 8.08
N GLY A 119 15.41 8.37 7.28
CA GLY A 119 14.09 7.96 7.77
C GLY A 119 14.14 6.78 8.73
N ILE A 120 15.06 5.83 8.54
CA ILE A 120 15.30 4.74 9.50
C ILE A 120 15.70 5.31 10.87
N ARG A 121 16.64 6.26 10.92
CA ARG A 121 17.07 6.90 12.18
C ARG A 121 15.97 7.73 12.84
N GLU A 122 15.05 8.27 12.03
CA GLU A 122 13.90 9.05 12.49
C GLU A 122 12.69 8.16 12.86
N GLY A 123 12.78 6.84 12.67
CA GLY A 123 11.68 5.91 12.95
C GLY A 123 10.52 5.99 11.94
N ARG A 124 10.78 6.48 10.72
CA ARG A 124 9.77 6.59 9.64
C ARG A 124 9.70 5.36 8.75
N TYR A 125 10.75 4.55 8.69
CA TYR A 125 10.75 3.25 8.01
C TYR A 125 11.05 2.16 9.05
N LEU A 126 10.20 1.13 9.16
CA LEU A 126 10.40 0.02 10.10
C LEU A 126 10.28 -1.34 9.42
N ASP A 127 11.20 -2.24 9.76
CA ASP A 127 11.09 -3.68 9.44
C ASP A 127 9.94 -4.30 10.26
N ALA A 128 8.76 -4.32 9.66
CA ALA A 128 7.55 -4.92 10.20
C ALA A 128 6.61 -5.29 9.06
N SER A 129 5.68 -6.20 9.32
CA SER A 129 4.71 -6.67 8.33
C SER A 129 3.38 -7.00 8.96
N LEU A 130 2.31 -6.80 8.19
CA LEU A 130 1.02 -7.37 8.56
C LEU A 130 1.10 -8.90 8.66
N PRO A 131 0.37 -9.52 9.60
CA PRO A 131 -0.64 -8.92 10.49
C PRO A 131 -0.10 -8.52 11.87
N ASP A 132 1.21 -8.29 12.04
CA ASP A 132 1.81 -8.03 13.36
C ASP A 132 2.57 -6.68 13.34
N LEU A 133 1.91 -5.61 13.77
CA LEU A 133 2.48 -4.25 13.76
C LEU A 133 3.02 -3.83 15.14
N PRO A 134 4.22 -3.22 15.21
CA PRO A 134 4.88 -2.86 16.47
C PRO A 134 4.37 -1.52 17.04
N PHE A 135 3.06 -1.27 16.98
CA PHE A 135 2.46 -0.02 17.43
C PHE A 135 1.35 -0.27 18.45
N GLU A 136 1.14 0.71 19.33
CA GLU A 136 0.01 0.72 20.25
C GLU A 136 -1.30 1.00 19.50
N ASP A 137 -2.42 0.67 20.13
CA ASP A 137 -3.75 0.94 19.58
C ASP A 137 -3.94 2.44 19.30
N ASN A 138 -4.59 2.78 18.18
CA ASN A 138 -4.86 4.16 17.76
C ASN A 138 -3.61 5.08 17.65
N SER A 139 -2.46 4.50 17.32
CA SER A 139 -1.23 5.26 17.04
C SER A 139 -1.31 6.13 15.77
N PHE A 140 -2.26 5.87 14.88
CA PHE A 140 -2.42 6.55 13.60
C PHE A 140 -3.87 6.98 13.36
N ASP A 141 -4.05 7.94 12.45
CA ASP A 141 -5.37 8.40 12.02
C ASP A 141 -5.88 7.60 10.81
N LEU A 142 -4.96 7.07 9.98
CA LEU A 142 -5.26 6.32 8.76
C LEU A 142 -4.17 5.28 8.47
N ALA A 143 -4.58 4.04 8.20
CA ALA A 143 -3.70 2.97 7.73
C ALA A 143 -3.97 2.66 6.25
N LEU A 144 -2.92 2.56 5.44
CA LEU A 144 -2.98 2.32 4.00
C LEU A 144 -2.24 1.03 3.66
N SER A 145 -2.82 0.17 2.84
CA SER A 145 -2.11 -0.94 2.20
C SER A 145 -2.29 -0.81 0.70
N SER A 146 -1.22 -0.53 -0.03
CA SER A 146 -1.25 -0.51 -1.49
C SER A 146 -1.20 -1.95 -2.01
N HIS A 147 -0.36 -2.23 -3.01
CA HIS A 147 -0.34 -3.46 -3.80
C HIS A 147 0.31 -4.64 -3.06
N PHE A 148 -0.17 -4.91 -1.86
CA PHE A 148 0.19 -6.04 -1.02
C PHE A 148 -1.00 -7.00 -0.91
N LEU A 149 -1.95 -6.75 0.01
CA LEU A 149 -3.04 -7.66 0.38
C LEU A 149 -3.70 -8.41 -0.80
N PHE A 150 -4.67 -7.79 -1.47
CA PHE A 150 -5.48 -8.49 -2.47
C PHE A 150 -4.71 -8.84 -3.74
N LEU A 151 -3.59 -8.17 -4.02
CA LEU A 151 -2.75 -8.50 -5.17
C LEU A 151 -2.20 -9.92 -5.06
N TYR A 152 -1.76 -10.31 -3.87
CA TYR A 152 -1.19 -11.62 -3.56
C TYR A 152 -2.22 -12.60 -2.98
N SER A 153 -3.42 -12.64 -3.57
CA SER A 153 -4.53 -13.51 -3.13
C SER A 153 -4.26 -15.02 -3.24
N LYS A 154 -3.22 -15.43 -3.97
CA LYS A 154 -2.81 -16.83 -4.08
C LYS A 154 -1.90 -17.24 -2.94
N GLU A 155 -1.13 -16.29 -2.43
CA GLU A 155 -0.15 -16.46 -1.37
C GLU A 155 -0.79 -16.33 0.01
N PHE A 156 -1.83 -15.51 0.12
CA PHE A 156 -2.54 -15.25 1.37
C PHE A 156 -4.01 -15.68 1.28
N ASP A 157 -4.49 -16.42 2.27
CA ASP A 157 -5.88 -16.84 2.38
C ASP A 157 -6.76 -15.76 3.03
N LEU A 158 -8.07 -16.03 3.12
CA LEU A 158 -9.04 -15.11 3.70
C LEU A 158 -8.71 -14.75 5.15
N ASP A 159 -8.26 -15.71 5.97
CA ASP A 159 -7.92 -15.48 7.38
C ASP A 159 -6.79 -14.47 7.52
N PHE A 160 -5.75 -14.59 6.70
CA PHE A 160 -4.67 -13.61 6.67
C PHE A 160 -5.19 -12.20 6.33
N HIS A 161 -6.04 -12.07 5.31
CA HIS A 161 -6.58 -10.76 4.91
C HIS A 161 -7.40 -10.11 6.02
N VAL A 162 -8.24 -10.90 6.70
CA VAL A 162 -9.03 -10.43 7.85
C VAL A 162 -8.10 -9.96 8.97
N ARG A 163 -7.16 -10.80 9.41
CA ARG A 163 -6.21 -10.47 10.49
C ARG A 163 -5.38 -9.23 10.16
N ALA A 164 -4.93 -9.10 8.92
CA ALA A 164 -4.14 -7.95 8.49
C ALA A 164 -4.97 -6.65 8.55
N LEU A 165 -6.21 -6.67 8.10
CA LEU A 165 -7.09 -5.50 8.15
C LEU A 165 -7.58 -5.19 9.58
N GLU A 166 -7.78 -6.21 10.42
CA GLU A 166 -8.03 -6.05 11.85
C GLU A 166 -6.86 -5.35 12.54
N GLU A 167 -5.63 -5.75 12.22
CA GLU A 167 -4.42 -5.14 12.77
C GLU A 167 -4.27 -3.68 12.30
N MET A 168 -4.56 -3.39 11.04
CA MET A 168 -4.63 -2.00 10.55
C MET A 168 -5.68 -1.19 11.32
N LEU A 169 -6.85 -1.77 11.59
CA LEU A 169 -7.92 -1.13 12.36
C LEU A 169 -7.65 -1.06 13.87
N ARG A 170 -6.69 -1.82 14.39
CA ARG A 170 -6.24 -1.72 15.77
C ARG A 170 -5.41 -0.45 15.95
N VAL A 171 -4.50 -0.19 15.02
CA VAL A 171 -3.58 0.96 15.09
C VAL A 171 -4.16 2.24 14.51
N ALA A 172 -5.22 2.18 13.70
CA ALA A 172 -5.90 3.33 13.12
C ALA A 172 -7.44 3.14 13.09
N PRO A 173 -8.25 4.21 13.25
CA PRO A 173 -9.71 4.09 13.17
C PRO A 173 -10.25 3.82 11.75
N GLU A 174 -9.41 4.02 10.73
CA GLU A 174 -9.73 3.80 9.32
C GLU A 174 -8.58 3.08 8.62
N ALA A 175 -8.92 2.08 7.81
CA ALA A 175 -7.99 1.32 6.97
C ALA A 175 -8.45 1.35 5.51
N ARG A 176 -7.54 1.60 4.57
CA ARG A 176 -7.81 1.53 3.12
C ARG A 176 -6.86 0.55 2.44
N ALA A 177 -7.40 -0.30 1.56
CA ALA A 177 -6.64 -1.30 0.81
C ALA A 177 -6.90 -1.18 -0.70
N PHE A 178 -5.84 -1.15 -1.50
CA PHE A 178 -5.92 -0.97 -2.96
C PHE A 178 -4.79 -1.72 -3.69
N PRO A 179 -5.03 -2.35 -4.85
CA PRO A 179 -6.31 -2.53 -5.52
C PRO A 179 -7.09 -3.71 -4.93
N LEU A 180 -8.31 -3.94 -5.42
CA LEU A 180 -9.12 -5.13 -5.10
C LEU A 180 -9.01 -6.24 -6.15
N LEU A 181 -7.86 -6.30 -6.82
CA LEU A 181 -7.55 -7.29 -7.86
C LEU A 181 -6.39 -8.16 -7.41
N GLN A 182 -6.36 -9.41 -7.88
CA GLN A 182 -5.20 -10.30 -7.77
C GLN A 182 -4.25 -10.15 -8.96
N VAL A 183 -3.04 -10.73 -8.86
CA VAL A 183 -2.13 -10.89 -10.00
C VAL A 183 -2.89 -11.51 -11.19
N GLY A 184 -2.79 -10.85 -12.35
CA GLY A 184 -3.54 -11.21 -13.57
C GLY A 184 -4.84 -10.43 -13.78
N GLY A 185 -5.23 -9.53 -12.87
CA GLY A 185 -6.29 -8.55 -13.09
C GLY A 185 -7.71 -9.01 -12.80
N ALA A 186 -7.91 -10.26 -12.42
CA ALA A 186 -9.19 -10.71 -11.88
C ALA A 186 -9.46 -10.09 -10.50
N PRO A 187 -10.72 -9.86 -10.10
CA PRO A 187 -11.06 -9.52 -8.72
C PRO A 187 -10.47 -10.55 -7.74
N SER A 188 -10.01 -10.07 -6.58
CA SER A 188 -9.57 -10.98 -5.52
C SER A 188 -10.77 -11.76 -4.97
N PRO A 189 -10.64 -13.09 -4.77
CA PRO A 189 -11.71 -13.92 -4.21
C PRO A 189 -11.99 -13.63 -2.73
N HIS A 190 -11.10 -12.91 -2.04
CA HIS A 190 -11.19 -12.67 -0.59
C HIS A 190 -11.97 -11.41 -0.23
N VAL A 191 -12.24 -10.52 -1.19
CA VAL A 191 -12.86 -9.21 -0.93
C VAL A 191 -14.24 -9.36 -0.29
N GLU A 192 -15.08 -10.26 -0.82
CA GLU A 192 -16.44 -10.48 -0.30
C GLU A 192 -16.40 -11.05 1.13
N GLY A 193 -15.57 -12.08 1.38
CA GLY A 193 -15.40 -12.66 2.71
C GLY A 193 -14.88 -11.66 3.75
N VAL A 194 -13.98 -10.76 3.35
CA VAL A 194 -13.51 -9.65 4.20
C VAL A 194 -14.67 -8.71 4.55
N ILE A 195 -15.45 -8.28 3.55
CA ILE A 195 -16.59 -7.37 3.75
C ILE A 195 -17.63 -8.01 4.67
N ASP A 196 -17.97 -9.27 4.45
CA ASP A 196 -18.94 -10.01 5.26
C ASP A 196 -18.46 -10.11 6.72
N THR A 197 -17.18 -10.42 6.92
CA THR A 197 -16.58 -10.52 8.26
C THR A 197 -16.66 -9.20 9.01
N PHE A 198 -16.21 -8.09 8.40
CA PHE A 198 -16.23 -6.79 9.07
C PHE A 198 -17.64 -6.23 9.27
N THR A 199 -18.55 -6.47 8.33
CA THR A 199 -19.95 -6.06 8.47
C THR A 199 -20.63 -6.79 9.64
N ALA A 200 -20.33 -8.09 9.83
CA ALA A 200 -20.82 -8.86 10.97
C ALA A 200 -20.25 -8.38 12.33
N GLN A 201 -19.16 -7.62 12.32
CA GLN A 201 -18.55 -6.97 13.49
C GLN A 201 -18.98 -5.49 13.67
N ASP A 202 -20.03 -5.05 12.97
CA ASP A 202 -20.50 -3.65 12.97
C ASP A 202 -19.44 -2.63 12.50
N ILE A 203 -18.43 -3.09 11.77
CA ILE A 203 -17.42 -2.24 11.12
C ILE A 203 -17.92 -1.88 9.73
N GLN A 204 -17.88 -0.59 9.39
CA GLN A 204 -18.29 -0.14 8.07
C GLN A 204 -17.26 -0.57 7.04
N ALA A 205 -17.65 -1.45 6.12
CA ALA A 205 -16.86 -1.88 4.97
C ALA A 205 -17.48 -1.38 3.66
N ARG A 206 -16.72 -0.60 2.88
CA ARG A 206 -17.20 -0.02 1.61
C ARG A 206 -16.17 -0.22 0.50
N ILE A 207 -16.65 -0.56 -0.69
CA ILE A 207 -15.85 -0.45 -1.91
C ILE A 207 -16.10 0.94 -2.49
N GLU A 208 -15.04 1.70 -2.70
CA GLU A 208 -15.09 3.05 -3.25
C GLU A 208 -14.30 3.10 -4.56
N GLU A 209 -14.82 3.82 -5.57
CA GLU A 209 -14.06 4.12 -6.79
C GLU A 209 -13.07 5.25 -6.50
N VAL A 210 -11.89 5.17 -7.12
CA VAL A 210 -10.80 6.12 -6.87
C VAL A 210 -10.29 6.72 -8.20
N PRO A 211 -9.70 7.92 -8.20
CA PRO A 211 -9.27 8.61 -9.42
C PRO A 211 -8.01 8.01 -10.07
N TYR A 212 -7.52 6.86 -9.59
CA TYR A 212 -6.37 6.15 -10.14
C TYR A 212 -6.78 4.84 -10.81
N GLU A 213 -6.37 4.67 -12.06
CA GLU A 213 -6.45 3.40 -12.78
C GLU A 213 -5.20 3.23 -13.63
N PHE A 214 -4.35 2.26 -13.28
CA PHE A 214 -3.24 1.83 -14.11
C PHE A 214 -3.44 0.39 -14.59
N GLN A 215 -3.75 -0.53 -13.69
CA GLN A 215 -4.23 -1.86 -14.06
C GLN A 215 -5.71 -1.74 -14.42
N ARG A 216 -6.12 -2.29 -15.56
CA ARG A 216 -7.51 -2.25 -16.03
C ARG A 216 -8.44 -2.89 -14.99
N GLY A 217 -9.48 -2.15 -14.59
CA GLY A 217 -10.42 -2.55 -13.53
C GLY A 217 -9.89 -2.30 -12.10
N GLY A 218 -8.62 -1.94 -11.95
CA GLY A 218 -7.95 -1.63 -10.69
C GLY A 218 -8.18 -0.18 -10.30
N ARG A 219 -9.44 0.22 -10.17
CA ARG A 219 -9.88 1.59 -9.85
C ARG A 219 -10.79 1.66 -8.61
N ARG A 220 -10.67 0.64 -7.75
CA ARG A 220 -11.48 0.49 -6.54
C ARG A 220 -10.58 0.19 -5.35
N MET A 221 -10.89 0.81 -4.22
CA MET A 221 -10.31 0.51 -2.91
C MET A 221 -11.36 -0.07 -1.98
N LEU A 222 -10.92 -0.87 -1.01
CA LEU A 222 -11.72 -1.21 0.16
C LEU A 222 -11.41 -0.18 1.25
N ARG A 223 -12.45 0.40 1.82
CA ARG A 223 -12.37 1.31 2.97
C ARG A 223 -13.11 0.68 4.15
N LEU A 224 -12.39 0.51 5.25
CA LEU A 224 -12.91 0.03 6.52
C LEU A 224 -12.87 1.15 7.56
N ARG A 225 -13.95 1.32 8.33
CA ARG A 225 -14.00 2.34 9.38
C ARG A 225 -14.76 1.83 10.60
N ARG A 226 -14.17 2.00 11.78
CA ARG A 226 -14.90 1.79 13.03
C ARG A 226 -15.96 2.87 13.18
N LEU A 227 -17.22 2.46 13.36
CA LEU A 227 -18.28 3.38 13.74
C LEU A 227 -18.00 3.80 15.19
N ILE A 228 -17.77 5.09 15.43
CA ILE A 228 -17.71 5.60 16.79
C ILE A 228 -19.14 5.47 17.32
N ALA A 229 -19.36 4.60 18.30
CA ALA A 229 -20.62 4.55 19.03
C ALA A 229 -20.88 5.96 19.55
N ALA A 230 -21.98 6.58 19.12
CA ALA A 230 -22.44 7.81 19.74
C ALA A 230 -22.62 7.49 21.23
N GLN A 231 -21.80 8.11 22.08
CA GLN A 231 -22.03 8.08 23.53
C GLN A 231 -23.45 8.58 23.73
N THR A 232 -24.33 7.64 24.07
CA THR A 232 -25.67 7.97 24.51
C THR A 232 -25.47 8.41 25.95
N ASP A 233 -25.24 9.71 26.14
CA ASP A 233 -25.27 10.32 27.45
C ASP A 233 -26.67 10.07 28.03
N GLY A 234 -26.71 9.21 29.05
CA GLY A 234 -27.88 8.91 29.86
C GLY A 234 -28.08 9.92 30.98
#